data_AF-A0A6J7RAK7-F1
#
_entry.id   AF-A0A6J7RAK7-F1
#
_cell.length_a   1.000
_cell.length_b   1.000
_cell.length_c   1.000
_cell.angle_alpha   90.00
_cell.angle_beta   90.00
_cell.angle_gamma   90.00
#
_symmetry.space_group_name_H-M   'P 1'
#
loop_
_entity.id
_entity.type
_entity.pdbx_description
1 polymer ?
#
loop_
_entity_poly.entity_id
_entity_poly.type
_entity_poly.pdbx_seq_one_letter_code
_entity_poly.pdbx_strand_id
1 'polypeptide(L)'
;MSELVIPRFGELLSPYISQVPPEITPRFLALLERGAASRYRGWAEMLPEHAEGLMKCSEAEDEIANRIEGAFHLDESLREKLEAPLPGALDTYYEVFSQFSVWDQLRIQANAERQGAGAWQRIAATHPDPQVIEVLNSCSALELESADYMDALIEAHAPDRVSS
;
A
#
# COMPACT_ATOMS: atom_id res chain seq x y z
N MET A 1 17.87 18.68 -7.11
CA MET A 1 17.28 17.58 -6.34
C MET A 1 15.92 18.08 -5.92
N SER A 2 14.85 17.43 -6.37
CA SER A 2 13.48 17.80 -5.97
C SER A 2 13.36 17.59 -4.47
N GLU A 3 12.71 18.52 -3.78
CA GLU A 3 12.34 18.33 -2.38
C GLU A 3 11.43 17.10 -2.28
N LEU A 4 11.76 16.17 -1.36
CA LEU A 4 10.96 14.97 -1.17
C LEU A 4 9.65 15.34 -0.48
N VAL A 5 8.59 15.55 -1.26
CA VAL A 5 7.25 15.80 -0.76
C VAL A 5 6.49 14.49 -0.71
N ILE A 6 6.16 14.05 0.49
CA ILE A 6 5.36 12.84 0.71
C ILE A 6 3.90 13.10 0.31
N PRO A 7 3.34 12.37 -0.67
CA PRO A 7 1.96 12.57 -1.09
C PRO A 7 0.96 12.11 -0.03
N ARG A 8 -0.21 12.75 -0.04
CA ARG A 8 -1.40 12.24 0.66
C ARG A 8 -2.08 11.20 -0.25
N PHE A 9 -1.68 9.93 -0.16
CA PHE A 9 -2.16 8.87 -1.04
C PHE A 9 -3.67 8.68 -0.99
N GLY A 10 -4.29 8.85 0.18
CA GLY A 10 -5.76 8.79 0.30
C GLY A 10 -6.47 9.87 -0.55
N GLU A 11 -5.90 11.07 -0.64
CA GLU A 11 -6.45 12.14 -1.50
C GLU A 11 -6.09 11.91 -2.97
N LEU A 12 -4.86 11.48 -3.24
CA LEU A 12 -4.37 11.19 -4.58
C LEU A 12 -5.21 10.10 -5.28
N LEU A 13 -5.58 9.06 -4.53
CA LEU A 13 -6.33 7.92 -5.05
C LEU A 13 -7.85 8.07 -4.89
N SER A 14 -8.32 9.08 -4.15
CA SER A 14 -9.74 9.36 -3.94
C SER A 14 -10.57 9.40 -5.24
N PRO A 15 -10.11 10.00 -6.36
CA PRO A 15 -10.87 10.01 -7.62
C PRO A 15 -11.17 8.62 -8.18
N TYR A 16 -10.35 7.61 -7.88
CA TYR A 16 -10.52 6.23 -8.31
C TYR A 16 -11.35 5.44 -7.29
N ILE A 17 -11.00 5.56 -6.01
CA ILE A 17 -11.71 4.91 -4.90
C ILE A 17 -13.20 5.31 -4.91
N SER A 18 -13.51 6.57 -5.20
CA SER A 18 -14.89 7.07 -5.21
C SER A 18 -15.75 6.55 -6.37
N GLN A 19 -15.15 5.87 -7.37
CA GLN A 19 -15.90 5.21 -8.45
C GLN A 19 -16.39 3.82 -8.04
N VAL A 20 -15.81 3.26 -6.99
CA VAL A 20 -16.13 1.92 -6.50
C VAL A 20 -17.28 2.00 -5.49
N PRO A 21 -18.31 1.15 -5.59
CA PRO A 21 -19.38 1.07 -4.60
C PRO A 21 -18.82 0.83 -3.18
N PRO A 22 -19.33 1.51 -2.14
CA PRO A 22 -18.81 1.41 -0.77
C PRO A 22 -18.68 -0.02 -0.24
N GLU A 23 -19.62 -0.89 -0.61
CA GLU A 23 -19.67 -2.29 -0.20
C GLU A 23 -18.50 -3.14 -0.71
N ILE A 24 -17.86 -2.73 -1.82
CA ILE A 24 -16.71 -3.42 -2.41
C ILE A 24 -15.45 -2.54 -2.40
N THR A 25 -15.47 -1.39 -1.73
CA THR A 25 -14.28 -0.55 -1.56
C THR A 25 -13.11 -1.31 -0.91
N PRO A 26 -13.29 -2.13 0.16
CA PRO A 26 -12.19 -2.91 0.72
C PRO A 26 -11.55 -3.86 -0.32
N ARG A 27 -12.36 -4.47 -1.18
CA ARG A 27 -11.87 -5.31 -2.29
C ARG A 27 -11.04 -4.51 -3.30
N PHE A 28 -11.36 -3.24 -3.52
CA PHE A 28 -10.56 -2.38 -4.40
C PHE A 28 -9.22 -2.04 -3.78
N LEU A 29 -9.21 -1.72 -2.50
CA LEU A 29 -7.97 -1.48 -1.76
C LEU A 29 -7.05 -2.71 -1.78
N ALA A 30 -7.60 -3.93 -1.67
CA ALA A 30 -6.83 -5.17 -1.84
C ALA A 30 -6.13 -5.28 -3.21
N LEU A 31 -6.73 -4.75 -4.29
CA LEU A 31 -6.08 -4.70 -5.61
C LEU A 31 -4.96 -3.66 -5.67
N LEU A 32 -5.04 -2.60 -4.87
CA LEU A 32 -3.95 -1.63 -4.71
C LEU A 32 -2.78 -2.26 -3.93
N GLU A 33 -3.04 -3.08 -2.91
CA GLU A 33 -1.97 -3.81 -2.21
C GLU A 33 -1.24 -4.78 -3.13
N ARG A 34 -1.94 -5.45 -4.06
CA ARG A 34 -1.26 -6.21 -5.14
C ARG A 34 -0.33 -5.33 -5.99
N GLY A 35 -0.73 -4.08 -6.20
CA GLY A 35 0.08 -3.07 -6.88
C GLY A 35 1.33 -2.69 -6.09
N ALA A 36 1.19 -2.49 -4.77
CA ALA A 36 2.30 -2.25 -3.85
C ALA A 36 3.26 -3.46 -3.77
N ALA A 37 2.72 -4.68 -3.68
CA ALA A 37 3.50 -5.92 -3.75
C ALA A 37 4.38 -5.96 -5.01
N SER A 38 3.81 -5.62 -6.17
CA SER A 38 4.56 -5.56 -7.43
C SER A 38 5.69 -4.52 -7.40
N ARG A 39 5.50 -3.39 -6.69
CA ARG A 39 6.57 -2.40 -6.49
C ARG A 39 7.70 -2.93 -5.62
N TYR A 40 7.39 -3.62 -4.52
CA TYR A 40 8.40 -4.27 -3.69
C TYR A 40 9.24 -5.28 -4.47
N ARG A 41 8.62 -6.11 -5.31
CA ARG A 41 9.35 -7.03 -6.20
C ARG A 41 10.29 -6.27 -7.14
N GLY A 42 9.82 -5.18 -7.74
CA GLY A 42 10.65 -4.32 -8.58
C GLY A 42 11.84 -3.72 -7.82
N TRP A 43 11.65 -3.24 -6.59
CA TRP A 43 12.76 -2.74 -5.77
C TRP A 43 13.72 -3.83 -5.34
N ALA A 44 13.25 -5.06 -5.10
CA ALA A 44 14.12 -6.20 -4.81
C ALA A 44 15.07 -6.52 -5.97
N GLU A 45 14.63 -6.35 -7.22
CA GLU A 45 15.49 -6.46 -8.41
C GLU A 45 16.52 -5.32 -8.49
N MET A 46 16.12 -4.10 -8.11
CA MET A 46 16.99 -2.92 -8.13
C MET A 46 18.02 -2.90 -6.98
N LEU A 47 17.69 -3.52 -5.84
CA LEU A 47 18.50 -3.60 -4.64
C LEU A 47 18.70 -5.08 -4.24
N PRO A 48 19.48 -5.86 -5.01
CA PRO A 48 19.61 -7.30 -4.78
C PRO A 48 20.19 -7.66 -3.40
N GLU A 49 20.99 -6.78 -2.80
CA GLU A 49 21.55 -6.95 -1.45
C GLU A 49 20.48 -6.89 -0.35
N HIS A 50 19.32 -6.30 -0.64
CA HIS A 50 18.19 -6.12 0.27
C HIS A 50 16.94 -6.89 -0.19
N ALA A 51 17.07 -7.69 -1.25
CA ALA A 51 15.96 -8.38 -1.89
C ALA A 51 15.16 -9.24 -0.92
N GLU A 52 15.80 -9.94 0.03
CA GLU A 52 15.09 -10.80 0.98
C GLU A 52 14.04 -10.03 1.79
N GLY A 53 14.40 -8.87 2.35
CA GLY A 53 13.48 -8.10 3.17
C GLY A 53 12.43 -7.36 2.33
N LEU A 54 12.80 -6.86 1.15
CA LEU A 54 11.84 -6.27 0.21
C LEU A 54 10.82 -7.32 -0.29
N MET A 55 11.25 -8.57 -0.51
CA MET A 55 10.35 -9.67 -0.86
C MET A 55 9.41 -10.03 0.30
N LYS A 56 9.87 -9.96 1.56
CA LYS A 56 8.98 -10.12 2.73
C LYS A 56 7.91 -9.05 2.80
N CYS A 57 8.24 -7.79 2.49
CA CYS A 57 7.23 -6.74 2.36
C CYS A 57 6.25 -7.04 1.21
N SER A 58 6.75 -7.48 0.04
CA SER A 58 5.86 -7.92 -1.05
C SER A 58 4.91 -9.04 -0.64
N GLU A 59 5.38 -10.00 0.15
CA GLU A 59 4.56 -11.11 0.65
C GLU A 59 3.51 -10.63 1.67
N ALA A 60 3.87 -9.64 2.51
CA ALA A 60 2.93 -9.00 3.43
C ALA A 60 1.80 -8.29 2.68
N GLU A 61 2.11 -7.55 1.61
CA GLU A 61 1.10 -6.91 0.76
C GLU A 61 0.15 -7.92 0.09
N ASP A 62 0.70 -9.02 -0.42
CA ASP A 62 -0.12 -10.10 -0.98
C ASP A 62 -1.02 -10.74 0.07
N GLU A 63 -0.54 -10.87 1.30
CA GLU A 63 -1.27 -11.44 2.41
C GLU A 63 -2.38 -10.51 2.90
N ILE A 64 -2.14 -9.19 2.95
CA ILE A 64 -3.18 -8.19 3.22
C ILE A 64 -4.29 -8.33 2.17
N ALA A 65 -3.92 -8.37 0.89
CA ALA A 65 -4.88 -8.59 -0.18
C ALA A 65 -5.66 -9.89 0.05
N ASN A 66 -5.00 -11.03 0.28
CA ASN A 66 -5.66 -12.31 0.55
C ASN A 66 -6.67 -12.24 1.71
N ARG A 67 -6.30 -11.58 2.80
CA ARG A 67 -7.14 -11.43 4.00
C ARG A 67 -8.39 -10.62 3.72
N ILE A 68 -8.25 -9.47 3.06
CA ILE A 68 -9.37 -8.64 2.66
C ILE A 68 -10.26 -9.38 1.67
N GLU A 69 -9.64 -10.10 0.74
CA GLU A 69 -10.35 -10.90 -0.24
C GLU A 69 -11.19 -12.02 0.39
N GLY A 70 -10.70 -12.63 1.48
CA GLY A 70 -11.42 -13.63 2.27
C GLY A 70 -12.50 -13.04 3.18
N ALA A 71 -12.29 -11.84 3.72
CA ALA A 71 -13.23 -11.19 4.64
C ALA A 71 -14.40 -10.48 3.92
N PHE A 72 -14.17 -9.96 2.71
CA PHE A 72 -15.17 -9.24 1.94
C PHE A 72 -15.56 -10.02 0.69
N HIS A 73 -16.79 -10.54 0.66
CA HIS A 73 -17.28 -11.27 -0.50
C HIS A 73 -17.53 -10.33 -1.69
N LEU A 74 -17.14 -10.77 -2.89
CA LEU A 74 -17.42 -10.06 -4.13
C LEU A 74 -18.62 -10.69 -4.83
N ASP A 75 -19.69 -9.91 -5.01
CA ASP A 75 -20.69 -10.23 -6.03
C ASP A 75 -20.05 -10.05 -7.41
N GLU A 76 -20.00 -11.12 -8.19
CA GLU A 76 -19.36 -11.16 -9.50
C GLU A 76 -19.96 -10.15 -10.49
N SER A 77 -21.23 -9.75 -10.31
CA SER A 77 -21.85 -8.68 -11.11
C SER A 77 -21.23 -7.29 -10.88
N LEU A 78 -20.47 -7.12 -9.80
CA LEU A 78 -19.75 -5.88 -9.49
C LEU A 78 -18.27 -5.92 -9.93
N ARG A 79 -17.77 -7.03 -10.49
CA ARG A 79 -16.36 -7.17 -10.90
C ARG A 79 -15.91 -6.05 -11.83
N GLU A 80 -16.70 -5.73 -12.85
CA GLU A 80 -16.33 -4.67 -13.79
C GLU A 80 -16.19 -3.31 -13.08
N LYS A 81 -17.07 -3.00 -12.11
CA LYS A 81 -16.99 -1.76 -11.33
C LYS A 81 -15.78 -1.74 -10.40
N LEU A 82 -15.37 -2.90 -9.91
CA LEU A 82 -14.17 -3.07 -9.09
C LEU A 82 -12.90 -2.86 -9.92
N GLU A 83 -12.82 -3.46 -11.10
CA GLU A 83 -11.60 -3.51 -11.92
C GLU A 83 -11.42 -2.29 -12.83
N ALA A 84 -12.51 -1.65 -13.29
CA ALA A 84 -12.45 -0.52 -14.22
C ALA A 84 -11.59 0.67 -13.74
N PRO A 85 -11.63 1.13 -12.47
CA PRO A 85 -10.78 2.22 -12.00
C PRO A 85 -9.33 1.80 -11.70
N LEU A 86 -9.02 0.50 -11.67
CA LEU A 86 -7.72 0.00 -11.22
C LEU A 86 -6.54 0.45 -12.08
N PRO A 87 -6.57 0.38 -13.43
CA PRO A 87 -5.41 0.80 -14.24
C PRO A 87 -5.01 2.25 -13.98
N GLY A 88 -5.98 3.17 -13.93
CA GLY A 88 -5.70 4.57 -13.65
C GLY A 88 -5.20 4.83 -12.23
N ALA A 89 -5.69 4.06 -11.25
CA ALA A 89 -5.21 4.15 -9.87
C ALA A 89 -3.75 3.67 -9.75
N LEU A 90 -3.40 2.55 -10.38
CA LEU A 90 -2.05 2.02 -10.39
C LEU A 90 -1.08 2.94 -11.13
N ASP A 91 -1.47 3.48 -12.28
CA ASP A 91 -0.65 4.45 -13.02
C ASP A 91 -0.38 5.70 -12.18
N THR A 92 -1.42 6.25 -11.54
CA THR A 92 -1.29 7.42 -10.65
C THR A 92 -0.39 7.13 -9.46
N TYR A 93 -0.53 5.95 -8.86
CA TYR A 93 0.32 5.50 -7.76
C TYR A 93 1.77 5.33 -8.23
N TYR A 94 2.02 4.72 -9.39
CA TYR A 94 3.37 4.47 -9.90
C TYR A 94 4.08 5.75 -10.34
N GLU A 95 3.35 6.71 -10.89
CA GLU A 95 3.91 7.99 -11.33
C GLU A 95 4.50 8.80 -10.16
N VAL A 96 3.98 8.63 -8.94
CA VAL A 96 4.57 9.24 -7.74
C VAL A 96 6.06 8.92 -7.63
N PHE A 97 6.45 7.70 -7.95
CA PHE A 97 7.81 7.20 -7.75
C PHE A 97 8.77 7.55 -8.90
N SER A 98 8.25 7.89 -10.09
CA SER A 98 8.99 7.89 -11.36
C SER A 98 10.22 8.80 -11.38
N GLN A 99 10.17 9.90 -10.63
CA GLN A 99 11.21 10.92 -10.58
C GLN A 99 12.22 10.74 -9.43
N PHE A 100 12.00 9.78 -8.54
CA PHE A 100 12.74 9.64 -7.29
C PHE A 100 13.80 8.54 -7.37
N SER A 101 14.87 8.70 -6.59
CA SER A 101 15.84 7.62 -6.39
C SER A 101 15.17 6.43 -5.70
N VAL A 102 15.69 5.21 -5.84
CA VAL A 102 15.08 4.03 -5.19
C VAL A 102 14.92 4.23 -3.68
N TRP A 103 15.90 4.84 -3.01
CA TRP A 103 15.81 5.14 -1.58
C TRP A 103 14.72 6.15 -1.23
N ASP A 104 14.50 7.16 -2.07
CA ASP A 104 13.41 8.13 -1.87
C ASP A 104 12.05 7.50 -2.18
N GLN A 105 11.98 6.57 -3.13
CA GLN A 105 10.79 5.78 -3.39
C GLN A 105 10.42 4.93 -2.16
N LEU A 106 11.40 4.30 -1.51
CA LEU A 106 11.18 3.54 -0.28
C LEU A 106 10.71 4.43 0.88
N ARG A 107 11.23 5.66 1.02
CA ARG A 107 10.69 6.64 2.00
C ARG A 107 9.23 6.98 1.74
N ILE A 108 8.89 7.21 0.47
CA ILE A 108 7.50 7.46 0.06
C ILE A 108 6.62 6.27 0.39
N GLN A 109 7.08 5.05 0.07
CA GLN A 109 6.34 3.83 0.38
C GLN A 109 6.13 3.66 1.88
N ALA A 110 7.16 3.83 2.71
CA ALA A 110 7.03 3.73 4.16
C ALA A 110 6.01 4.69 4.76
N ASN A 111 5.73 5.81 4.09
CA ASN A 111 4.62 6.67 4.47
C ASN A 111 3.28 6.21 3.87
N ALA A 112 3.26 5.69 2.65
CA ALA A 112 2.08 5.08 2.03
C ALA A 112 1.53 3.95 2.91
N GLU A 113 2.38 3.04 3.39
CA GLU A 113 2.03 1.95 4.32
C GLU A 113 1.35 2.48 5.59
N ARG A 114 1.86 3.57 6.17
CA ARG A 114 1.25 4.18 7.36
C ARG A 114 -0.11 4.79 7.06
N GLN A 115 -0.30 5.31 5.86
CA GLN A 115 -1.61 5.80 5.41
C GLN A 115 -2.59 4.64 5.15
N GLY A 116 -2.12 3.51 4.59
CA GLY A 116 -2.86 2.26 4.39
C GLY A 116 -3.31 1.64 5.70
N ALA A 117 -2.38 1.48 6.65
CA ALA A 117 -2.67 1.10 8.04
C ALA A 117 -3.79 1.94 8.66
N GLY A 118 -3.70 3.26 8.54
CA GLY A 118 -4.74 4.17 9.03
C GLY A 118 -6.07 4.02 8.29
N ALA A 119 -6.07 3.65 7.01
CA ALA A 119 -7.29 3.37 6.25
C ALA A 119 -7.99 2.11 6.77
N TRP A 120 -7.25 1.03 7.00
CA TRP A 120 -7.79 -0.20 7.59
C TRP A 120 -8.41 0.03 8.96
N GLN A 121 -7.73 0.80 9.83
CA GLN A 121 -8.26 1.17 11.15
C GLN A 121 -9.55 1.99 11.07
N ARG A 122 -9.68 2.91 10.10
CA ARG A 122 -10.92 3.68 9.91
C ARG A 122 -12.09 2.81 9.46
N ILE A 123 -11.84 1.84 8.59
CA ILE A 123 -12.86 0.86 8.17
C ILE A 123 -13.26 0.02 9.39
N ALA A 124 -12.28 -0.50 10.14
CA ALA A 124 -12.51 -1.32 11.32
C ALA A 124 -13.36 -0.60 12.39
N ALA A 125 -13.10 0.70 12.62
CA ALA A 125 -13.82 1.50 13.61
C ALA A 125 -15.32 1.66 13.33
N THR A 126 -15.76 1.41 12.11
CA THR A 126 -17.17 1.55 11.69
C THR A 126 -17.82 0.24 11.25
N HIS A 127 -17.04 -0.85 11.20
CA HIS A 127 -17.54 -2.15 10.75
C HIS A 127 -18.32 -2.86 11.88
N PRO A 128 -19.47 -3.51 11.59
CA PRO A 128 -20.28 -4.16 12.63
C PRO A 128 -19.80 -5.58 12.99
N ASP A 129 -19.09 -6.26 12.10
CA ASP A 129 -18.66 -7.65 12.29
C ASP A 129 -17.29 -7.73 13.00
N PRO A 130 -17.20 -8.31 14.22
CA PRO A 130 -15.95 -8.42 14.96
C PRO A 130 -14.88 -9.27 14.29
N GLN A 131 -15.24 -10.28 13.49
CA GLN A 131 -14.25 -11.09 12.76
C GLN A 131 -13.57 -10.28 11.66
N VAL A 132 -14.36 -9.47 10.93
CA VAL A 132 -13.84 -8.57 9.91
C VAL A 132 -12.99 -7.45 10.54
N ILE A 133 -13.38 -6.95 11.72
CA ILE A 133 -12.57 -5.97 12.48
C ILE A 133 -11.20 -6.54 12.83
N GLU A 134 -11.13 -7.79 13.30
CA GLU A 134 -9.86 -8.47 13.59
C GLU A 134 -8.99 -8.59 12.33
N VAL A 135 -9.58 -8.96 11.19
CA VAL A 135 -8.89 -9.02 9.91
C VAL A 135 -8.32 -7.65 9.53
N LEU A 136 -9.11 -6.59 9.56
CA LEU A 136 -8.67 -5.23 9.23
C LEU A 136 -7.55 -4.73 10.15
N ASN A 137 -7.64 -5.00 11.44
CA ASN A 137 -6.58 -4.67 12.40
C ASN A 137 -5.30 -5.46 12.11
N SER A 138 -5.42 -6.73 11.70
CA SER A 138 -4.27 -7.54 11.31
C SER A 138 -3.60 -7.04 10.02
N CYS A 139 -4.36 -6.47 9.08
CA CYS A 139 -3.83 -5.84 7.87
C CYS A 139 -3.07 -4.56 8.23
N SER A 140 -3.66 -3.72 9.10
CA SER A 140 -2.98 -2.53 9.62
C SER A 140 -1.67 -2.85 10.32
N ALA A 141 -1.56 -3.99 11.00
CA ALA A 141 -0.32 -4.39 11.67
C ALA A 141 0.78 -4.74 10.65
N LEU A 142 0.44 -5.49 9.58
CA LEU A 142 1.38 -5.86 8.52
C LEU A 142 1.95 -4.63 7.80
N GLU A 143 1.12 -3.64 7.48
CA GLU A 143 1.56 -2.39 6.85
C GLU A 143 2.57 -1.63 7.74
N LEU A 144 2.28 -1.55 9.04
CA LEU A 144 3.19 -0.89 9.99
C LEU A 144 4.51 -1.65 10.12
N GLU A 145 4.49 -2.99 10.09
CA GLU A 145 5.71 -3.80 10.07
C GLU A 145 6.54 -3.57 8.80
N SER A 146 5.91 -3.49 7.62
CA SER A 146 6.57 -3.12 6.36
C SER A 146 7.17 -1.71 6.44
N ALA A 147 6.43 -0.74 6.97
CA ALA A 147 6.88 0.64 7.15
C ALA A 147 8.11 0.74 8.07
N ASP A 148 8.07 0.06 9.22
CA ASP A 148 9.16 0.07 10.19
C ASP A 148 10.40 -0.65 9.66
N TYR A 149 10.21 -1.73 8.89
CA TYR A 149 11.30 -2.38 8.17
C TYR A 149 11.98 -1.43 7.18
N MET A 150 11.21 -0.72 6.36
CA MET A 150 11.77 0.22 5.39
C MET A 150 12.50 1.37 6.07
N ASP A 151 11.96 1.94 7.15
CA ASP A 151 12.64 3.00 7.91
C ASP A 151 13.99 2.51 8.44
N ALA A 152 14.05 1.30 9.01
CA ALA A 152 15.30 0.70 9.49
C ALA A 152 16.30 0.47 8.34
N LEU A 153 15.81 0.03 7.18
CA LEU A 153 16.63 -0.17 5.98
C LEU A 153 17.18 1.17 5.46
N ILE A 154 16.35 2.21 5.40
CA ILE A 154 16.72 3.55 4.96
C ILE A 154 17.76 4.15 5.91
N GLU A 155 17.56 4.08 7.23
CA GLU A 155 18.50 4.58 8.22
C GLU A 155 19.89 3.92 8.11
N ALA A 156 19.94 2.64 7.77
CA ALA A 156 21.20 1.91 7.64
C ALA A 156 21.98 2.24 6.35
N HIS A 157 21.32 2.64 5.27
CA HIS A 157 21.93 2.70 3.93
C HIS A 157 21.82 4.05 3.22
N ALA A 158 20.83 4.85 3.60
CA ALA A 158 20.61 6.19 3.10
C ALA A 158 19.99 7.09 4.19
N PRO A 159 20.56 7.18 5.41
CA PRO A 159 20.07 8.12 6.41
C PRO A 159 20.20 9.52 5.83
N ASP A 160 19.14 10.33 5.90
CA ASP A 160 19.09 11.59 5.17
C ASP A 160 20.32 12.48 5.44
N ARG A 161 20.83 13.08 4.36
CA ARG A 161 21.74 14.22 4.42
C ARG A 161 20.96 15.39 5.03
N VAL A 162 20.95 15.48 6.35
CA VAL A 162 20.65 16.74 7.03
C VAL A 162 21.62 17.78 6.46
N SER A 163 21.08 18.73 5.70
CA SER A 163 21.85 19.92 5.33
C SER A 163 22.09 20.71 6.61
N SER A 164 23.30 20.54 7.15
CA SER A 164 23.97 21.38 8.17
C SER A 164 23.28 21.56 9.52
#